data_AF-F4GQQ6-F1
#
_entry.id   AF-F4GQQ6-F1
#
_cell.length_a   1.000
_cell.length_b   1.000
_cell.length_c   1.000
_cell.angle_alpha   90.00
_cell.angle_beta   90.00
_cell.angle_gamma   90.00
#
_symmetry.space_group_name_H-M   'P 1'
#
loop_
_entity.id
_entity.type
_entity.pdbx_description
1 polymer ?
#
loop_
_entity_poly.entity_id
_entity_poly.type
_entity_poly.pdbx_seq_one_letter_code
_entity_poly.pdbx_strand_id
1 'polypeptide(L)'
;MAHFRLSPPVLFAVLVIVLELVASAMVMTGFLRWLGALTLAGFTFLSTLIALRFWERPAGEARHAEANAFFEHLGLTGGFLLVAWLDLTRNSSVSL
;
A
#
# COMPACT_ATOMS: atom_id res chain seq x y z
N MET A 1 -11.16 -12.74 3.58
CA MET A 1 -12.52 -12.18 3.66
C MET A 1 -13.49 -13.06 4.48
N ALA A 2 -13.65 -14.36 4.18
CA ALA A 2 -14.46 -15.28 5.01
C ALA A 2 -13.94 -15.44 6.46
N HIS A 3 -12.62 -15.32 6.66
CA HIS A 3 -12.00 -15.35 7.98
C HIS A 3 -12.20 -14.04 8.81
N PHE A 4 -12.63 -12.94 8.17
CA PHE A 4 -12.79 -11.61 8.78
C PHE A 4 -14.26 -11.14 8.87
N ARG A 5 -15.24 -12.01 8.57
CA ARG A 5 -16.69 -11.70 8.59
C ARG A 5 -17.12 -10.48 7.74
N LEU A 6 -16.33 -10.09 6.74
CA LEU A 6 -16.71 -9.05 5.77
C LEU A 6 -17.62 -9.69 4.72
N SER A 7 -18.91 -9.42 4.81
CA SER A 7 -19.94 -9.91 3.89
C SER A 7 -20.51 -8.74 3.08
N PRO A 8 -20.50 -8.80 1.73
CA PRO A 8 -20.03 -9.89 0.88
C PRO A 8 -18.50 -9.85 0.63
N PRO A 9 -17.77 -10.97 0.79
CA PRO A 9 -16.31 -11.01 0.64
C PRO A 9 -15.84 -10.64 -0.77
N VAL A 10 -16.64 -10.97 -1.78
CA VAL A 10 -16.37 -10.65 -3.19
C VAL A 10 -16.44 -9.14 -3.44
N LEU A 11 -17.37 -8.43 -2.79
CA LEU A 11 -17.52 -6.99 -2.97
C LEU A 11 -16.25 -6.25 -2.54
N PHE A 12 -15.72 -6.57 -1.35
CA PHE A 12 -14.48 -5.96 -0.86
C PHE A 12 -13.27 -6.30 -1.73
N ALA A 13 -13.19 -7.53 -2.25
CA ALA A 13 -12.12 -7.91 -3.17
C ALA A 13 -12.18 -7.06 -4.45
N VAL A 14 -13.36 -6.92 -5.05
CA VAL A 14 -13.57 -6.08 -6.24
C VAL A 14 -13.23 -4.61 -5.94
N LEU A 15 -13.65 -4.08 -4.79
CA LEU A 15 -13.34 -2.71 -4.39
C LEU A 15 -11.85 -2.47 -4.24
N VAL A 16 -11.11 -3.40 -3.61
CA VAL A 16 -9.66 -3.31 -3.47
C VAL A 16 -8.98 -3.36 -4.84
N ILE A 17 -9.38 -4.29 -5.71
CA ILE A 17 -8.82 -4.39 -7.07
C ILE A 17 -9.03 -3.09 -7.84
N VAL A 18 -10.24 -2.53 -7.82
CA VAL A 18 -10.55 -1.27 -8.49
C VAL A 18 -9.73 -0.13 -7.91
N LEU A 19 -9.61 -0.04 -6.57
CA LEU A 19 -8.82 0.97 -5.89
C LEU A 19 -7.34 0.90 -6.27
N GLU A 20 -6.74 -0.30 -6.29
CA GLU A 20 -5.33 -0.50 -6.66
C GLU A 20 -5.07 -0.12 -8.11
N LEU A 21 -5.94 -0.52 -9.03
CA LEU A 21 -5.82 -0.20 -10.46
C LEU A 21 -5.97 1.30 -10.72
N VAL A 22 -6.97 1.93 -10.10
CA VAL A 22 -7.20 3.38 -10.24
C VAL A 22 -6.03 4.16 -9.65
N ALA A 23 -5.59 3.82 -8.44
CA ALA A 23 -4.47 4.51 -7.80
C ALA A 23 -3.16 4.34 -8.58
N SER A 24 -2.91 3.15 -9.14
CA SER A 24 -1.76 2.90 -10.02
C SER A 24 -1.84 3.73 -11.31
N ALA A 25 -3.02 3.81 -11.93
CA ALA A 25 -3.23 4.64 -13.12
C ALA A 25 -3.03 6.14 -12.82
N MET A 26 -3.49 6.63 -11.66
CA MET A 26 -3.25 8.01 -11.21
C MET A 26 -1.75 8.30 -11.07
N VAL A 27 -1.00 7.37 -10.49
CA VAL A 27 0.45 7.51 -10.34
C VAL A 27 1.16 7.53 -11.70
N MET A 28 0.78 6.62 -12.61
CA MET A 28 1.39 6.51 -13.95
C MET A 28 1.06 7.69 -14.88
N THR A 29 -0.18 8.18 -14.84
CA THR A 29 -0.64 9.27 -15.71
C THR A 29 -0.26 10.66 -15.20
N GLY A 30 0.13 10.78 -13.93
CA GLY A 30 0.40 12.06 -13.29
C GLY A 30 -0.85 12.80 -12.80
N PHE A 31 -2.06 12.31 -13.11
CA PHE A 31 -3.31 12.92 -12.66
C PHE A 31 -3.60 12.57 -11.19
N LEU A 32 -3.61 13.57 -10.31
CA LEU A 32 -3.72 13.39 -8.85
C LEU A 32 -2.69 12.38 -8.30
N ARG A 33 -1.46 12.41 -8.84
CA ARG A 33 -0.40 11.44 -8.52
C ARG A 33 -0.13 11.33 -7.02
N TRP A 34 -0.08 12.45 -6.29
CA TRP A 34 0.10 12.42 -4.83
C TRP A 34 -1.00 11.61 -4.11
N LEU A 35 -2.26 11.74 -4.53
CA LEU A 35 -3.38 11.05 -3.91
C LEU A 35 -3.33 9.55 -4.21
N GLY A 36 -3.03 9.17 -5.46
CA GLY A 36 -2.85 7.77 -5.84
C GLY A 36 -1.69 7.12 -5.06
N ALA A 37 -0.57 7.83 -4.94
CA ALA A 37 0.60 7.35 -4.21
C ALA A 37 0.32 7.19 -2.71
N LEU A 38 -0.35 8.15 -2.06
CA LEU A 38 -0.76 8.02 -0.65
C LEU A 38 -1.74 6.86 -0.44
N THR A 39 -2.68 6.67 -1.37
CA THR A 39 -3.65 5.57 -1.33
C THR A 39 -2.93 4.21 -1.38
N LEU A 40 -1.99 4.03 -2.31
CA LEU A 40 -1.20 2.80 -2.42
C LEU A 40 -0.29 2.59 -1.22
N ALA A 41 0.37 3.65 -0.73
CA ALA A 41 1.22 3.58 0.47
C ALA A 41 0.41 3.13 1.70
N GLY A 42 -0.72 3.81 1.96
CA GLY A 42 -1.58 3.51 3.11
C GLY A 42 -2.13 2.09 3.05
N PHE A 43 -2.67 1.68 1.90
CA PHE A 43 -3.19 0.32 1.73
C PHE A 43 -2.09 -0.73 1.92
N THR A 44 -0.93 -0.55 1.27
CA THR A 44 0.18 -1.50 1.36
C THR A 44 0.67 -1.64 2.80
N PHE A 45 0.84 -0.52 3.51
CA PHE A 45 1.30 -0.52 4.89
C PHE A 45 0.32 -1.22 5.84
N LEU A 46 -0.96 -0.87 5.78
CA LEU A 46 -1.99 -1.49 6.62
C LEU A 46 -2.13 -2.98 6.31
N SER A 47 -2.16 -3.35 5.03
CA SER A 47 -2.25 -4.74 4.59
C SER A 47 -1.06 -5.55 5.10
N THR A 48 0.15 -5.02 4.97
CA THR A 48 1.40 -5.65 5.43
C THR A 48 1.40 -5.88 6.94
N LEU A 49 0.94 -4.92 7.74
CA LEU A 49 0.83 -5.07 9.21
C LEU A 49 -0.14 -6.19 9.61
N ILE A 50 -1.21 -6.41 8.84
CA ILE A 50 -2.22 -7.41 9.12
C ILE A 50 -1.80 -8.80 8.59
N ALA A 51 -1.23 -8.84 7.39
CA ALA A 51 -0.93 -10.07 6.66
C ALA A 51 0.41 -10.70 7.07
N LEU A 52 1.43 -9.89 7.39
CA LEU A 52 2.81 -10.33 7.63
C LEU A 52 3.21 -10.13 9.10
N ARG A 53 2.46 -10.77 10.00
CA ARG A 53 2.65 -10.72 11.46
C ARG A 53 3.80 -11.62 11.93
N PHE A 54 4.99 -11.40 11.37
CA PHE A 54 6.18 -12.22 11.66
C PHE A 54 6.54 -12.23 13.15
N TRP A 55 6.19 -11.18 13.89
CA TRP A 55 6.45 -11.04 15.34
C TRP A 55 5.67 -12.05 16.20
N GLU A 56 4.56 -12.59 15.70
CA GLU A 56 3.76 -13.63 16.37
C GLU A 56 4.16 -15.06 15.96
N ARG A 57 5.04 -15.20 14.97
CA ARG A 57 5.48 -16.51 14.49
C ARG A 57 6.57 -17.12 15.41
N PRO A 58 6.54 -18.45 15.61
CA PRO A 58 7.65 -19.18 16.23
C PRO A 58 8.98 -18.94 15.51
N ALA A 59 10.08 -19.03 16.24
CA ALA A 59 11.41 -18.93 15.65
C ALA A 59 11.64 -20.07 14.63
N GLY A 60 12.09 -19.71 13.42
CA GLY A 60 12.28 -20.65 12.30
C GLY A 60 12.22 -19.93 10.94
N GLU A 61 12.47 -20.67 9.86
CA GLU A 61 12.52 -20.10 8.50
C GLU A 61 11.25 -19.32 8.11
N ALA A 62 10.07 -19.81 8.50
CA ALA A 62 8.81 -19.15 8.19
C ALA A 62 8.73 -17.72 8.76
N ARG A 63 9.27 -17.48 9.96
CA ARG A 63 9.35 -16.13 10.55
C ARG A 63 10.28 -15.22 9.77
N HIS A 64 11.43 -15.74 9.31
CA HIS A 64 12.39 -14.96 8.52
C HIS A 64 11.83 -14.61 7.15
N ALA A 65 11.13 -15.54 6.48
CA ALA A 65 10.49 -15.29 5.21
C ALA A 65 9.40 -14.20 5.31
N GLU A 66 8.52 -14.28 6.33
CA GLU A 66 7.50 -13.24 6.56
C GLU A 66 8.11 -11.89 6.95
N ALA A 67 9.18 -11.88 7.75
CA ALA A 67 9.90 -10.65 8.07
C ALA A 67 10.54 -10.01 6.84
N ASN A 68 11.17 -10.80 5.96
CA ASN A 68 11.75 -10.29 4.72
C ASN A 68 10.69 -9.66 3.82
N ALA A 69 9.56 -10.35 3.62
CA ALA A 69 8.43 -9.83 2.86
C ALA A 69 7.87 -8.53 3.50
N PHE A 70 7.81 -8.46 4.83
CA PHE A 70 7.36 -7.26 5.55
C PHE A 70 8.23 -6.05 5.21
N PHE A 71 9.55 -6.20 5.27
CA PHE A 71 10.47 -5.11 4.98
C PHE A 71 10.49 -4.72 3.50
N GLU A 72 10.28 -5.67 2.58
CA GLU A 72 10.13 -5.39 1.16
C GLU A 72 8.93 -4.48 0.88
N HIS A 73 7.77 -4.80 1.47
CA HIS A 73 6.55 -3.98 1.34
C HIS A 73 6.67 -2.65 2.07
N LEU A 74 7.41 -2.59 3.18
CA LEU A 74 7.72 -1.34 3.86
C LEU A 74 8.59 -0.42 3.01
N GLY A 75 9.60 -0.97 2.31
CA GLY A 75 10.42 -0.23 1.35
C GLY A 75 9.59 0.32 0.18
N LEU A 76 8.71 -0.50 -0.38
CA LEU A 76 7.77 -0.10 -1.43
C LEU A 76 6.83 1.02 -0.96
N THR A 77 6.29 0.90 0.26
CA THR A 77 5.48 1.96 0.90
C THR A 77 6.27 3.27 0.97
N GLY A 78 7.54 3.22 1.40
CA GLY A 78 8.43 4.37 1.42
C GLY A 78 8.62 5.02 0.03
N GLY A 79 8.74 4.20 -1.02
CA GLY A 79 8.79 4.67 -2.40
C GLY A 79 7.55 5.48 -2.81
N PHE A 80 6.34 4.99 -2.48
CA PHE A 80 5.11 5.74 -2.76
C PHE A 80 4.99 7.03 -1.93
N LEU A 81 5.38 7.02 -0.66
CA LEU A 81 5.41 8.23 0.16
C LEU A 81 6.34 9.29 -0.44
N LEU A 82 7.50 8.87 -0.96
CA LEU A 82 8.44 9.76 -1.64
C LEU A 82 7.84 10.33 -2.94
N VAL A 83 7.12 9.52 -3.72
CA VAL A 83 6.37 10.01 -4.90
C VAL A 83 5.36 11.07 -4.50
N ALA A 84 4.55 10.82 -3.45
CA ALA A 84 3.56 11.78 -2.97
C ALA A 84 4.20 13.09 -2.49
N TRP A 85 5.29 12.99 -1.72
CA TRP A 85 6.04 14.14 -1.23
C TRP A 85 6.61 14.99 -2.37
N LEU A 86 7.28 14.37 -3.34
CA LEU A 86 7.87 15.07 -4.49
C LEU A 86 6.80 15.73 -5.37
N ASP A 87 5.63 15.11 -5.52
CA ASP A 87 4.52 15.69 -6.27
C ASP A 87 3.92 16.94 -5.59
N LEU A 88 3.69 16.86 -4.27
CA LEU A 88 3.16 17.96 -3.48
C LEU A 88 4.11 19.15 -3.39
N THR A 89 5.41 18.89 -3.24
CA THR A 89 6.44 19.93 -3.20
C THR A 89 6.62 20.61 -4.56
N ARG A 90 6.56 19.86 -5.66
CA ARG A 90 6.59 20.43 -7.02
C ARG A 90 5.39 21.35 -7.28
N ASN A 91 4.17 20.94 -6.92
CA ASN A 91 2.99 21.79 -7.10
C ASN A 91 3.06 23.08 -6.27
N SER A 92 3.62 23.02 -5.06
CA SER A 92 3.78 24.19 -4.20
C SER A 92 4.74 25.24 -4.79
N SER A 93 5.75 24.81 -5.54
CA SER A 93 6.77 25.70 -6.14
C SER A 93 6.32 26.50 -7.36
N VAL A 94 5.25 26.06 -8.04
CA VAL A 94 4.70 26.74 -9.23
C VAL A 94 3.70 27.86 -8.86
N SER A 95 3.36 27.97 -7.57
CA SER A 95 2.35 28.92 -7.06
C SER A 95 2.93 30.21 -6.46
N LEU A 96 4.23 30.46 -6.57
CA LEU A 96 4.92 31.70 -6.14
C LEU A 96 5.58 32.38 -7.33
#